data_AF-A0A947GST6-F1
#
_entry.id   AF-A0A947GST6-F1
#
_cell.length_a   1.000
_cell.length_b   1.000
_cell.length_c   1.000
_cell.angle_alpha   90.00
_cell.angle_beta   90.00
_cell.angle_gamma   90.00
#
_symmetry.space_group_name_H-M   'P 1'
#
loop_
_entity.id
_entity.type
_entity.pdbx_description
1 polymer ?
#
loop_
_entity_poly.entity_id
_entity_poly.type
_entity_poly.pdbx_seq_one_letter_code
_entity_poly.pdbx_strand_id
1 'polypeptide(L)'
;MLPIADIGDPEARAVDFRSGDALFSLVIVRRGDLIVAYENDCPHARQPMERPDGRVVMLERKYLVCSAHGASFRLEDGVCVGGPARSGLAPFPVQTRNGVIYAA
;
A
#
# COMPACT_ATOMS: atom_id res chain seq x y z
N MET A 1 6.86 -10.52 -7.22
CA MET A 1 6.46 -11.43 -6.12
C MET A 1 7.10 -10.92 -4.84
N LEU A 2 6.47 -11.16 -3.69
CA LEU A 2 6.95 -10.67 -2.40
C LEU A 2 6.63 -11.69 -1.29
N PRO A 3 7.62 -12.26 -0.58
CA PRO A 3 7.36 -13.10 0.58
C PRO A 3 6.57 -12.33 1.66
N ILE A 4 5.52 -12.92 2.22
CA ILE A 4 4.72 -12.31 3.30
C ILE A 4 5.59 -12.07 4.54
N ALA A 5 6.57 -12.94 4.79
CA ALA A 5 7.51 -12.83 5.90
C ALA A 5 8.40 -11.58 5.84
N ASP A 6 8.55 -10.97 4.65
CA ASP A 6 9.34 -9.75 4.47
C ASP A 6 8.56 -8.48 4.86
N ILE A 7 7.29 -8.62 5.22
CA ILE A 7 6.41 -7.56 5.70
C ILE A 7 6.07 -7.84 7.17
N GLY A 8 6.36 -6.89 8.05
CA GLY A 8 5.99 -6.91 9.45
C GLY A 8 4.48 -6.90 9.69
N ASP A 9 4.07 -7.06 10.95
CA ASP A 9 2.67 -7.21 11.34
C ASP A 9 2.26 -6.24 12.48
N PRO A 10 1.47 -5.18 12.19
CA PRO A 10 1.16 -4.67 10.86
C PRO A 10 2.32 -3.82 10.32
N GLU A 11 2.49 -3.87 9.01
CA GLU A 11 3.38 -3.00 8.25
C GLU A 11 2.76 -2.73 6.88
N ALA A 12 3.14 -1.61 6.27
CA ALA A 12 2.89 -1.33 4.87
C ALA A 12 4.22 -1.11 4.14
N ARG A 13 4.34 -1.63 2.92
CA ARG A 13 5.53 -1.46 2.08
C ARG A 13 5.16 -1.07 0.66
N ALA A 14 5.87 -0.09 0.12
CA ALA A 14 5.86 0.18 -1.31
C ALA A 14 6.77 -0.84 -2.02
N VAL A 15 6.24 -1.53 -3.02
CA VAL A 15 6.94 -2.58 -3.76
C VAL A 15 6.51 -2.53 -5.22
N ASP A 16 7.51 -2.60 -6.11
CA ASP A 16 7.25 -2.74 -7.53
C ASP A 16 7.07 -4.21 -7.91
N PHE A 17 5.90 -4.53 -8.45
CA PHE A 17 5.59 -5.84 -9.02
C PHE A 17 5.78 -5.81 -10.53
N ARG A 18 6.53 -6.79 -11.05
CA ARG A 18 6.68 -7.01 -12.48
C ARG A 18 5.85 -8.21 -12.92
N SER A 19 5.06 -8.06 -13.98
CA SER A 19 4.34 -9.13 -14.66
C SER A 19 4.56 -9.01 -16.16
N GLY A 20 5.44 -9.85 -16.72
CA GLY A 20 5.97 -9.65 -18.07
C GLY A 20 6.67 -8.30 -18.20
N ASP A 21 6.23 -7.48 -19.14
CA ASP A 21 6.74 -6.12 -19.37
C ASP A 21 6.05 -5.05 -18.51
N ALA A 22 4.93 -5.39 -17.85
CA ALA A 22 4.21 -4.46 -16.99
C ALA A 22 4.90 -4.29 -15.63
N LEU A 23 4.94 -3.05 -15.15
CA LEU A 23 5.44 -2.67 -13.83
C LEU A 23 4.31 -1.99 -13.04
N PHE A 24 4.03 -2.49 -11.85
CA PHE A 24 3.01 -1.96 -10.95
C PHE A 24 3.68 -1.52 -9.66
N SER A 25 3.63 -0.23 -9.33
CA SER A 25 4.07 0.25 -8.02
C SER A 25 2.91 0.15 -7.04
N LEU A 26 3.04 -0.68 -6.01
CA LEU A 26 1.96 -1.02 -5.09
C LEU A 26 2.36 -0.74 -3.65
N VAL A 27 1.39 -0.31 -2.83
CA VAL A 27 1.49 -0.36 -1.37
C VAL A 27 0.83 -1.65 -0.89
N ILE A 28 1.64 -2.56 -0.35
CA ILE A 28 1.17 -3.80 0.26
C ILE A 28 1.01 -3.60 1.75
N VAL A 29 -0.15 -3.94 2.31
CA VAL A 29 -0.44 -3.88 3.74
C VAL A 29 -0.63 -5.28 4.28
N ARG A 30 0.01 -5.55 5.42
CA ARG A 30 -0.23 -6.76 6.23
C ARG A 30 -0.76 -6.37 7.60
N ARG A 31 -1.77 -7.09 8.08
CA ARG A 31 -2.23 -7.06 9.48
C ARG A 31 -2.94 -8.37 9.86
N GLY A 32 -2.29 -9.22 10.65
CA GLY A 32 -2.75 -10.59 10.88
C GLY A 32 -2.96 -11.31 9.55
N ASP A 33 -4.16 -11.83 9.34
CA ASP A 33 -4.54 -12.54 8.11
C ASP A 33 -4.94 -11.60 6.96
N LEU A 34 -5.06 -10.29 7.22
CA LEU A 34 -5.35 -9.30 6.20
C LEU A 34 -4.09 -9.01 5.37
N ILE A 35 -4.17 -9.31 4.08
CA ILE A 35 -3.21 -8.89 3.07
C ILE A 35 -3.98 -8.16 1.97
N VAL A 36 -3.73 -6.86 1.82
CA VAL A 36 -4.36 -6.03 0.78
C VAL A 36 -3.30 -5.19 0.07
N ALA A 37 -3.62 -4.76 -1.14
CA ALA A 37 -2.76 -3.91 -1.93
C ALA A 37 -3.54 -2.73 -2.49
N TYR A 38 -2.83 -1.60 -2.60
CA TYR A 38 -3.32 -0.40 -3.27
C TYR A 38 -2.31 0.04 -4.31
N GLU A 39 -2.78 0.73 -5.35
CA GLU A 39 -1.88 1.48 -6.22
C GLU A 39 -1.07 2.48 -5.40
N ASN A 40 0.23 2.54 -5.64
CA ASN A 40 1.13 3.47 -4.96
C ASN A 40 1.03 4.89 -5.53
N ASP A 41 -0.17 5.45 -5.49
CA ASP A 41 -0.48 6.66 -6.23
C ASP A 41 -1.61 7.45 -5.56
N CYS A 42 -1.22 8.41 -4.72
CA CYS A 42 -2.13 9.12 -3.81
C CYS A 42 -3.16 9.96 -4.58
N PRO A 43 -4.49 9.72 -4.42
CA PRO A 43 -5.56 10.36 -5.19
C PRO A 43 -5.64 11.89 -5.05
N HIS A 44 -4.90 12.48 -4.12
CA HIS A 44 -4.80 13.92 -3.98
C HIS A 44 -4.00 14.59 -5.10
N ALA A 45 -2.76 14.14 -5.33
CA ALA A 45 -1.79 14.81 -6.20
C ALA A 45 -0.92 13.84 -7.01
N ARG A 46 -1.33 12.56 -7.07
CA ARG A 46 -0.68 11.49 -7.85
C ARG A 46 0.79 11.31 -7.48
N GLN A 47 1.05 11.42 -6.18
CA GLN A 47 2.36 11.22 -5.58
C GLN A 47 2.45 9.79 -5.02
N PRO A 48 3.63 9.16 -5.05
CA PRO A 48 3.88 7.95 -4.29
C PRO A 48 3.50 8.12 -2.82
N MET A 49 3.04 7.04 -2.20
CA MET A 49 2.60 7.05 -0.80
C MET A 49 3.80 7.05 0.16
N GLU A 50 4.87 6.36 -0.23
CA GLU A 50 6.13 6.24 0.49
C GLU A 50 6.95 7.52 0.47
N ARG A 51 7.88 7.60 1.41
CA ARG A 51 8.92 8.63 1.47
C ARG A 51 10.02 8.34 0.42
N PRO A 52 10.90 9.31 0.12
CA PRO A 52 12.05 9.07 -0.76
C PRO A 52 13.02 7.96 -0.30
N ASP A 53 12.97 7.55 0.97
CA ASP A 53 13.73 6.40 1.50
C ASP A 53 13.01 5.05 1.35
N GLY A 54 11.89 5.02 0.60
CA GLY A 54 11.11 3.81 0.30
C GLY A 54 10.13 3.39 1.40
N ARG A 55 10.06 4.11 2.53
CA ARG A 55 9.22 3.73 3.67
C ARG A 55 7.83 4.34 3.59
N VAL A 56 6.80 3.51 3.75
CA VAL A 56 5.41 3.97 3.90
C VAL A 56 5.17 4.39 5.34
N VAL A 57 4.53 5.54 5.54
CA VAL A 57 4.21 6.04 6.88
C VAL A 57 2.90 5.42 7.35
N MET A 58 2.91 4.87 8.57
CA MET A 58 1.71 4.39 9.25
C MET A 58 1.46 5.22 10.51
N LEU A 59 0.23 5.72 10.65
CA LEU A 59 -0.22 6.40 11.87
C LEU A 59 -1.02 5.44 12.74
N GLU A 60 -0.66 5.35 14.03
CA GLU A 60 -1.29 4.47 15.03
C GLU A 60 -1.40 2.98 14.64
N ARG A 61 -0.63 2.52 13.64
CA ARG A 61 -0.80 1.18 13.05
C ARG A 61 -2.22 0.95 12.47
N LYS A 62 -2.95 2.02 12.14
CA LYS A 62 -4.34 2.02 11.63
C LYS A 62 -4.54 2.75 10.32
N TYR A 63 -3.64 3.65 9.95
CA TYR A 63 -3.78 4.46 8.74
C TYR A 63 -2.49 4.50 7.94
N LEU A 64 -2.60 4.38 6.62
CA LEU A 64 -1.56 4.75 5.67
C LEU A 64 -1.55 6.27 5.54
N VAL A 65 -0.37 6.89 5.53
CA VAL A 65 -0.23 8.34 5.37
C VAL A 65 0.65 8.62 4.16
N CYS A 66 0.12 9.38 3.20
CA CYS A 66 0.90 9.88 2.07
C CYS A 66 2.00 10.81 2.58
N SER A 67 3.25 10.45 2.28
CA SER A 67 4.44 11.17 2.76
C SER A 67 4.52 12.62 2.27
N ALA A 68 3.89 12.93 1.12
CA ALA A 68 3.98 14.25 0.50
C ALA A 68 3.13 15.32 1.20
N HIS A 69 1.85 15.01 1.48
CA HIS A 69 0.88 16.01 1.95
C HIS A 69 -0.04 15.52 3.10
N GLY A 70 0.20 14.32 3.64
CA GLY A 70 -0.50 13.83 4.83
C GLY A 70 -1.92 13.29 4.60
N ALA A 71 -2.32 13.03 3.35
CA ALA A 71 -3.58 12.31 3.08
C ALA A 71 -3.54 10.95 3.77
N SER A 72 -4.59 10.61 4.52
CA SER A 72 -4.61 9.46 5.42
C SER A 72 -5.73 8.48 5.06
N PHE A 73 -5.42 7.19 5.02
CA PHE A 73 -6.30 6.14 4.50
C PHE A 73 -6.35 4.95 5.45
N ARG A 74 -7.53 4.32 5.61
CA ARG A 74 -7.65 3.07 6.40
C ARG A 74 -6.89 1.93 5.75
N LEU A 75 -6.30 1.06 6.59
CA LEU A 75 -5.49 -0.07 6.13
C LEU A 75 -6.30 -1.11 5.36
N GLU A 76 -7.58 -1.28 5.69
CA GLU A 76 -8.41 -2.40 5.26
C GLU A 76 -9.03 -2.21 3.89
N ASP A 77 -9.48 -0.98 3.62
CA ASP A 77 -10.27 -0.66 2.43
C ASP A 77 -9.83 0.63 1.74
N GLY A 78 -8.74 1.25 2.18
CA GLY A 78 -8.15 2.41 1.51
C GLY A 78 -9.03 3.67 1.60
N VAL A 79 -10.10 3.67 2.39
CA VAL A 79 -10.99 4.83 2.53
C VAL A 79 -10.21 6.03 3.10
N CYS A 80 -10.33 7.18 2.44
CA CYS A 80 -9.77 8.44 2.92
C CYS A 80 -10.48 8.87 4.20
N VAL A 81 -9.71 9.13 5.25
CA VAL A 81 -10.21 9.54 6.57
C VAL A 81 -9.61 10.86 7.05
N GLY A 82 -8.70 11.46 6.28
CA GLY A 82 -8.08 12.72 6.66
C GLY A 82 -7.14 13.30 5.59
N GLY A 83 -6.80 14.57 5.77
CA GLY A 83 -5.92 15.31 4.87
C GLY A 83 -6.62 15.79 3.58
N PRO A 84 -5.84 16.12 2.54
CA PRO A 84 -6.36 16.83 1.37
C PRO A 84 -6.98 15.92 0.30
N ALA A 85 -6.84 14.60 0.38
CA ALA A 85 -7.49 13.68 -0.56
C ALA A 85 -9.02 13.73 -0.43
N ARG A 86 -9.73 13.53 -1.55
CA ARG A 86 -11.20 13.53 -1.62
C ARG A 86 -11.81 12.17 -2.01
N SER A 87 -10.96 11.19 -2.33
CA SER A 87 -11.33 9.80 -2.63
C SER A 87 -10.33 8.86 -1.95
N GLY A 88 -10.71 7.58 -1.85
CA GLY A 88 -9.84 6.52 -1.29
C GLY A 88 -8.75 6.06 -2.25
N LEU A 89 -7.81 5.26 -1.72
CA LEU A 89 -6.81 4.59 -2.53
C LEU A 89 -7.45 3.58 -3.48
N ALA A 90 -6.91 3.47 -4.69
CA ALA A 90 -7.35 2.47 -5.66
C ALA A 90 -6.87 1.08 -5.21
N PRO A 91 -7.78 0.12 -4.95
CA PRO A 91 -7.38 -1.25 -4.59
C PRO A 91 -6.76 -1.95 -5.80
N PHE A 92 -5.69 -2.70 -5.56
CA PHE A 92 -5.05 -3.52 -6.58
C PHE A 92 -5.19 -5.00 -6.21
N PRO A 93 -5.67 -5.87 -7.12
CA PRO A 93 -5.85 -7.28 -6.80
C PRO A 93 -4.49 -7.98 -6.62
N VAL A 94 -4.37 -8.71 -5.51
CA VAL A 94 -3.22 -9.57 -5.22
C VAL A 94 -3.67 -10.96 -4.83
N GLN A 95 -2.85 -11.95 -5.13
CA GLN A 95 -3.06 -13.35 -4.75
C GLN A 95 -1.96 -13.81 -3.80
N THR A 96 -2.33 -14.60 -2.81
CA THR A 96 -1.39 -15.24 -1.90
C THR A 96 -1.28 -16.74 -2.22
N ARG A 97 -0.05 -17.25 -2.37
CA ARG A 97 0.21 -18.68 -2.56
C ARG A 97 1.47 -19.08 -1.83
N ASN A 98 1.40 -20.10 -0.99
CA ASN A 98 2.55 -20.64 -0.24
C ASN A 98 3.39 -19.57 0.48
N GLY A 99 2.73 -18.61 1.13
CA GLY A 99 3.42 -17.54 1.87
C GLY A 99 3.99 -16.41 1.00
N VAL A 100 3.65 -16.36 -0.30
CA VAL A 100 4.14 -15.34 -1.25
C VAL A 100 2.97 -14.58 -1.86
N ILE A 101 3.14 -13.27 -2.01
CA ILE A 101 2.21 -12.35 -2.66
C ILE A 101 2.59 -12.21 -4.14
N TYR A 102 1.58 -12.27 -5.00
CA TYR A 102 1.65 -12.05 -6.44
C TYR A 102 0.65 -10.95 -6.83
N ALA A 103 1.06 -10.07 -7.76
CA ALA A 103 0.12 -9.22 -8.48
C ALA A 103 -0.76 -10.11 -9.37
N ALA A 104 -2.07 -9.85 -9.41
CA ALA A 104 -3.04 -10.61 -10.20
C ALA A 104 -3.21 -10.03 -11.61
#